data_AF-A0A2P9H8X5-F1
#
_entry.id   AF-A0A2P9H8X5-F1
#
_cell.length_a   1.000
_cell.length_b   1.000
_cell.length_c   1.000
_cell.angle_alpha   90.00
_cell.angle_beta   90.00
_cell.angle_gamma   90.00
#
_symmetry.space_group_name_H-M   'P 1'
#
loop_
_entity.id
_entity.type
_entity.pdbx_description
1 polymer ?
#
loop_
_entity_poly.entity_id
_entity_poly.type
_entity_poly.pdbx_seq_one_letter_code
_entity_poly.pdbx_strand_id
1 'polypeptide(L)'
;MSSMRKSLAFLLPLAVFLAIAVFLFKGLWLDPREIPSPLIDKPAPDFRLESLEKPGRLVDRKDMLGKVWLLNAWASWCVACREEHPVLIEFARSATIPIIGLNYKDTRVDGMRWLAQFGNPYTTSAYDEAGRVGIDYGVYAVPETFLIDKQGVVRFKQIGPVTPELLREKILPLIQRLNA
;
A
#
# COMPACT_ATOMS: atom_id res chain seq x y z
N MET A 1 1.32 -46.91 42.68
CA MET A 1 1.55 -45.55 42.12
C MET A 1 2.78 -45.38 41.22
N SER A 2 3.73 -46.34 41.13
CA SER A 2 4.95 -46.21 40.29
C SER A 2 4.73 -46.46 38.78
N SER A 3 3.84 -47.39 38.41
CA SER A 3 3.59 -47.80 37.01
C SER A 3 2.96 -46.68 36.14
N MET A 4 1.98 -45.95 36.69
CA MET A 4 1.21 -44.92 35.97
C MET A 4 2.04 -43.69 35.55
N ARG A 5 3.12 -43.39 36.29
CA ARG A 5 4.07 -42.31 35.97
C ARG A 5 4.96 -42.64 34.75
N LYS A 6 5.26 -43.92 34.53
CA LYS A 6 6.07 -44.36 33.37
C LYS A 6 5.25 -44.32 32.08
N SER A 7 3.98 -44.71 32.13
CA SER A 7 3.06 -44.65 30.97
C SER A 7 2.82 -43.21 30.48
N LEU A 8 2.76 -42.24 31.40
CA LEU A 8 2.58 -40.84 31.07
C LEU A 8 3.82 -40.23 30.38
N ALA A 9 5.03 -40.72 30.72
CA ALA A 9 6.27 -40.32 30.06
C ALA A 9 6.37 -40.84 28.61
N PHE A 10 5.74 -41.97 28.29
CA PHE A 10 5.66 -42.49 26.91
C PHE A 10 4.69 -41.70 26.01
N LEU A 11 3.70 -41.02 26.58
CA LEU A 11 2.75 -40.20 25.83
C LEU A 11 3.27 -38.78 25.58
N LEU A 12 4.30 -38.35 26.31
CA LEU A 12 4.88 -37.02 26.19
C LEU A 12 5.46 -36.74 24.79
N PRO A 13 6.24 -37.63 24.14
CA PRO A 13 6.73 -37.41 22.78
C PRO A 13 5.59 -37.31 21.76
N LEU A 14 4.53 -38.10 21.92
CA LEU A 14 3.36 -38.05 21.04
C LEU A 14 2.59 -36.74 21.23
N ALA A 15 2.41 -36.27 22.46
CA ALA A 15 1.76 -34.99 22.75
C ALA A 15 2.57 -33.81 22.17
N VAL A 16 3.90 -33.83 22.29
CA VAL A 16 4.78 -32.83 21.69
C VAL A 16 4.69 -32.87 20.17
N PHE A 17 4.72 -34.06 19.57
CA PHE A 17 4.56 -34.23 18.12
C PHE A 17 3.23 -33.67 17.63
N LEU A 18 2.11 -33.99 18.31
CA LEU A 18 0.79 -33.48 17.95
C LEU A 18 0.70 -31.96 18.10
N ALA A 19 1.29 -31.39 19.16
CA ALA A 19 1.34 -29.94 19.33
C ALA A 19 2.10 -29.24 18.20
N ILE A 20 3.26 -29.79 17.81
CA ILE A 20 4.06 -29.27 16.68
C ILE A 20 3.28 -29.45 15.37
N ALA A 21 2.66 -30.60 15.14
CA ALA A 21 1.88 -30.87 13.93
C ALA A 21 0.70 -29.90 13.79
N VAL A 22 -0.04 -29.61 14.87
CA VAL A 22 -1.12 -28.61 14.87
C VAL A 22 -0.59 -27.20 14.58
N PHE A 23 0.56 -26.83 15.17
CA PHE A 23 1.18 -25.53 14.94
C PHE A 23 1.64 -25.38 13.48
N LEU A 24 2.32 -26.38 12.93
CA LEU A 24 2.77 -26.41 11.53
C LEU A 24 1.60 -26.45 10.55
N PHE A 25 0.55 -27.23 10.86
CA PHE A 25 -0.68 -27.27 10.09
C PHE A 25 -1.25 -25.85 10.01
N LYS A 26 -1.50 -25.18 11.14
CA LYS A 26 -1.97 -23.77 11.14
C LYS A 26 -1.09 -22.84 10.30
N GLY A 27 0.23 -23.04 10.30
CA GLY A 27 1.17 -22.27 9.47
C GLY A 27 0.92 -22.38 7.96
N LEU A 28 0.35 -23.50 7.47
CA LEU A 28 -0.01 -23.69 6.06
C LEU A 28 -1.18 -22.81 5.59
N TRP A 29 -1.99 -22.28 6.52
CA TRP A 29 -3.11 -21.38 6.22
C TRP A 29 -2.80 -19.90 6.48
N LEU A 30 -1.61 -19.56 6.98
CA LEU A 30 -1.19 -18.16 7.11
C LEU A 30 -0.71 -17.67 5.76
N ASP A 31 -1.32 -16.61 5.21
CA ASP A 31 -0.88 -16.02 3.95
C ASP A 31 0.40 -15.22 4.21
N PRO A 32 1.59 -15.68 3.75
CA PRO A 32 2.86 -15.01 4.04
C PRO A 32 2.99 -13.66 3.31
N ARG A 33 2.00 -13.31 2.47
CA ARG A 33 1.97 -12.11 1.64
C ARG A 33 1.34 -10.90 2.30
N GLU A 34 0.61 -11.09 3.40
CA GLU A 34 0.14 -9.95 4.20
C GLU A 34 1.27 -9.49 5.11
N ILE A 35 2.14 -8.61 4.59
CA ILE A 35 3.08 -7.84 5.42
C ILE A 35 2.32 -6.59 5.87
N PRO A 36 1.80 -6.54 7.11
CA PRO A 36 1.10 -5.36 7.59
C PRO A 36 2.06 -4.17 7.59
N SER A 37 1.65 -3.09 6.93
CA SER A 37 2.42 -1.85 6.94
C SER A 37 2.58 -1.34 8.37
N PRO A 38 3.79 -0.93 8.80
CA PRO A 38 3.96 -0.32 10.12
C PRO A 38 3.26 1.03 10.25
N LEU A 39 2.74 1.58 9.14
CA LEU A 39 2.03 2.85 9.09
C LEU A 39 0.51 2.72 9.27
N ILE A 40 -0.07 1.51 9.26
CA ILE A 40 -1.51 1.38 9.52
C ILE A 40 -1.85 2.01 10.88
N ASP A 41 -2.89 2.84 10.88
CA ASP A 41 -3.38 3.63 12.02
C ASP A 41 -2.39 4.66 12.57
N LYS A 42 -1.39 5.04 11.78
CA LYS A 42 -0.45 6.13 12.10
C LYS A 42 -0.63 7.33 11.16
N PRO A 43 -0.27 8.54 11.61
CA PRO A 43 -0.18 9.70 10.73
C PRO A 43 0.70 9.40 9.51
N ALA A 44 0.20 9.71 8.32
CA ALA A 44 0.97 9.65 7.09
C ALA A 44 2.17 10.61 7.20
N PRO A 45 3.40 10.18 6.83
CA PRO A 45 4.57 11.04 6.89
C PRO A 45 4.37 12.37 6.17
N ASP A 46 4.88 13.47 6.74
CA ASP A 46 4.75 14.79 6.11
C ASP A 46 5.64 14.88 4.88
N PHE A 47 5.17 15.58 3.86
CA PHE A 47 6.01 15.88 2.70
C PHE A 47 5.60 17.19 2.05
N ARG A 48 6.60 17.82 1.44
CA ARG A 48 6.44 18.98 0.58
C ARG A 48 7.44 18.86 -0.55
N LEU A 49 6.96 18.45 -1.72
CA LEU A 49 7.77 18.19 -2.91
C LEU A 49 7.32 19.07 -4.06
N GLU A 50 8.15 19.23 -5.08
CA GLU A 50 7.69 19.82 -6.32
C GLU A 50 6.72 18.91 -7.07
N SER A 51 5.81 19.51 -7.83
CA SER A 51 4.99 18.80 -8.79
C SER A 51 5.85 18.31 -9.95
N LEU A 52 5.65 17.07 -10.36
CA LEU A 52 6.26 16.47 -11.55
C LEU A 52 5.97 17.28 -12.82
N GLU A 53 4.72 17.73 -12.97
CA GLU A 53 4.23 18.44 -14.15
C GLU A 53 4.63 19.91 -14.20
N LYS A 54 4.74 20.56 -13.03
CA LYS A 54 4.98 22.01 -12.91
C LYS A 54 6.11 22.28 -11.92
N PRO A 55 7.38 22.33 -12.36
CA PRO A 55 8.50 22.72 -11.51
C PRO A 55 8.21 24.03 -10.75
N GLY A 56 8.63 24.11 -9.49
CA GLY A 56 8.32 25.23 -8.60
C GLY A 56 6.90 25.25 -7.99
N ARG A 57 5.92 24.52 -8.53
CA ARG A 57 4.64 24.28 -7.83
C ARG A 57 4.84 23.19 -6.80
N LEU A 58 4.49 23.47 -5.54
CA LEU A 58 4.62 22.49 -4.47
C LEU A 58 3.35 21.64 -4.32
N VAL A 59 3.57 20.37 -3.99
CA VAL A 59 2.56 19.41 -3.54
C VAL A 59 2.84 19.17 -2.06
N ASP A 60 1.92 19.59 -1.20
CA ASP A 60 2.03 19.46 0.25
C ASP A 60 0.98 18.46 0.74
N ARG A 61 1.38 17.52 1.60
CA ARG A 61 0.43 16.58 2.24
C ARG A 61 -0.68 17.33 2.98
N LYS A 62 -0.39 18.51 3.54
CA LYS A 62 -1.36 19.32 4.29
C LYS A 62 -2.55 19.76 3.44
N ASP A 63 -2.39 19.87 2.12
CA ASP A 63 -3.48 20.21 1.21
C ASP A 63 -4.57 19.12 1.14
N MET A 64 -4.25 17.90 1.60
CA MET A 64 -5.14 16.75 1.63
C MET A 64 -5.90 16.59 2.96
N LEU A 65 -5.58 17.38 3.99
CA LEU A 65 -6.33 17.34 5.24
C LEU A 65 -7.81 17.68 5.00
N GLY A 66 -8.69 17.00 5.74
CA GLY A 66 -10.15 17.10 5.57
C GLY A 66 -10.72 16.24 4.43
N LYS A 67 -9.88 15.54 3.64
CA LYS A 67 -10.30 14.65 2.55
C LYS A 67 -9.80 13.24 2.80
N VAL A 68 -10.58 12.24 2.40
CA VAL A 68 -10.05 10.89 2.16
C VAL A 68 -9.32 10.92 0.82
N TRP A 69 -8.15 10.30 0.71
CA TRP A 69 -7.34 10.37 -0.51
C TRP A 69 -6.42 9.16 -0.67
N LEU A 70 -5.97 8.93 -1.90
CA LEU A 70 -4.97 7.91 -2.21
C LEU A 70 -3.61 8.55 -2.48
N LEU A 71 -2.54 7.94 -1.94
CA LEU A 71 -1.17 8.17 -2.40
C LEU A 71 -0.71 6.93 -3.16
N ASN A 72 -0.38 7.05 -4.44
CA ASN A 72 0.13 5.96 -5.26
C ASN A 72 1.58 6.24 -5.64
N ALA A 73 2.50 5.40 -5.14
CA ALA A 73 3.91 5.45 -5.50
C ALA A 73 4.14 4.69 -6.80
N TRP A 74 4.72 5.36 -7.79
CA TRP A 74 4.90 4.82 -9.14
C TRP A 74 6.18 5.35 -9.79
N ALA A 75 6.61 4.70 -10.88
CA ALA A 75 7.74 5.15 -11.68
C ALA A 75 7.59 4.72 -13.15
N SER A 76 8.21 5.45 -14.07
CA SER A 76 8.16 5.17 -15.50
C SER A 76 8.80 3.82 -15.89
N TRP A 77 9.81 3.39 -15.12
CA TRP A 77 10.55 2.13 -15.31
C TRP A 77 9.82 0.90 -14.73
N CYS A 78 8.70 1.11 -14.06
CA CYS A 78 7.97 0.06 -13.35
C CYS A 78 6.92 -0.61 -14.25
N VAL A 79 7.18 -1.85 -14.67
CA VAL A 79 6.26 -2.63 -15.52
C VAL A 79 4.91 -2.87 -14.82
N ALA A 80 4.94 -3.23 -13.54
CA ALA A 80 3.75 -3.47 -12.74
C ALA A 80 2.88 -2.20 -12.58
N CYS A 81 3.49 -1.01 -12.58
CA CYS A 81 2.77 0.27 -12.55
C CYS A 81 1.99 0.49 -13.85
N ARG A 82 2.52 0.04 -14.99
CA ARG A 82 1.81 0.06 -16.27
C ARG A 82 0.62 -0.90 -16.29
N GLU A 83 0.70 -2.04 -15.60
CA GLU A 83 -0.42 -2.98 -15.45
C GLU A 83 -1.53 -2.43 -14.55
N GLU A 84 -1.18 -1.73 -13.48
CA GLU A 84 -2.12 -1.06 -12.57
C GLU A 84 -2.82 0.16 -13.22
N HIS A 85 -2.13 0.88 -14.09
CA HIS A 85 -2.55 2.20 -14.55
C HIS A 85 -3.97 2.30 -15.14
N PRO A 86 -4.43 1.37 -15.99
CA PRO A 86 -5.80 1.42 -16.51
C PRO A 86 -6.86 1.37 -15.39
N VAL A 87 -6.57 0.65 -14.30
CA VAL A 87 -7.44 0.56 -13.12
C VAL A 87 -7.52 1.92 -12.42
N LEU A 88 -6.38 2.62 -12.27
CA LEU A 88 -6.34 3.96 -11.68
C LEU A 88 -7.01 5.02 -12.56
N ILE A 89 -6.87 4.92 -13.89
CA ILE A 89 -7.58 5.79 -14.84
C ILE A 89 -9.09 5.63 -14.71
N GLU A 90 -9.58 4.39 -14.66
CA GLU A 90 -11.02 4.14 -14.54
C GLU A 90 -11.55 4.53 -13.15
N PHE A 91 -10.76 4.29 -12.10
CA PHE A 91 -11.05 4.79 -10.77
C PHE A 91 -11.13 6.32 -10.78
N ALA A 92 -10.15 7.04 -11.36
CA ALA A 92 -10.15 8.51 -11.38
C ALA A 92 -11.35 9.13 -12.12
N ARG A 93 -11.97 8.41 -13.07
CA ARG A 93 -13.19 8.87 -13.77
C ARG A 93 -14.45 8.79 -12.91
N SER A 94 -14.50 7.81 -12.00
CA SER A 94 -15.69 7.49 -11.20
C SER A 94 -15.53 7.89 -9.72
N ALA A 95 -14.30 8.11 -9.27
CA ALA A 95 -13.97 8.36 -7.88
C ALA A 95 -14.28 9.79 -7.46
N THR A 96 -14.67 9.92 -6.20
CA THR A 96 -14.93 11.18 -5.52
C THR A 96 -13.75 11.68 -4.69
N ILE A 97 -12.64 10.92 -4.65
CA ILE A 97 -11.45 11.25 -3.84
C ILE A 97 -10.23 11.49 -4.73
N PRO A 98 -9.32 12.41 -4.34
CA PRO A 98 -8.11 12.67 -5.10
C PRO A 98 -7.12 11.50 -5.00
N ILE A 99 -6.42 11.26 -6.11
CA ILE A 99 -5.25 10.39 -6.17
C ILE A 99 -4.03 11.29 -6.34
N ILE A 100 -3.10 11.19 -5.40
CA ILE A 100 -1.81 11.88 -5.45
C ILE A 100 -0.77 10.86 -5.91
N GLY A 101 -0.10 11.17 -7.01
CA GLY A 101 1.04 10.37 -7.46
C GLY A 101 2.29 10.73 -6.65
N LEU A 102 3.08 9.74 -6.28
CA LEU A 102 4.45 9.91 -5.81
C LEU A 102 5.37 9.30 -6.87
N ASN A 103 5.91 10.14 -7.75
CA ASN A 103 6.86 9.71 -8.77
C ASN A 103 8.21 9.44 -8.08
N TYR A 104 8.50 8.16 -7.89
CA TYR A 104 9.53 7.68 -6.97
C TYR A 104 10.80 7.26 -7.72
N LYS A 105 11.93 7.89 -7.39
CA LYS A 105 13.25 7.57 -7.97
C LYS A 105 13.22 7.43 -9.49
N ASP A 106 12.66 8.45 -10.13
CA ASP A 106 12.43 8.49 -11.56
C ASP A 106 12.91 9.84 -12.12
N THR A 107 13.16 9.89 -13.42
CA THR A 107 13.49 11.17 -14.06
C THR A 107 12.20 11.91 -14.36
N ARG A 108 12.23 13.24 -14.20
CA ARG A 108 11.08 14.08 -14.54
C ARG A 108 10.65 13.89 -16.00
N VAL A 109 11.61 13.76 -16.91
CA VAL A 109 11.35 13.61 -18.34
C VAL A 109 10.61 12.30 -18.62
N ASP A 110 11.04 11.19 -18.02
CA ASP A 110 10.43 9.88 -18.26
C ASP A 110 9.07 9.77 -17.58
N GLY A 111 8.92 10.28 -16.35
CA GLY A 111 7.62 10.38 -15.68
C GLY A 111 6.60 11.20 -16.49
N MET A 112 7.01 12.36 -17.02
CA MET A 112 6.15 13.18 -17.87
C MET A 112 5.79 12.50 -19.19
N ARG A 113 6.75 11.82 -19.83
CA ARG A 113 6.49 11.05 -21.06
C ARG A 113 5.49 9.92 -20.78
N TRP A 114 5.63 9.25 -19.65
CA TRP A 114 4.75 8.15 -19.25
C TRP A 114 3.31 8.63 -19.06
N LEU A 115 3.09 9.75 -18.33
CA LEU A 115 1.76 10.34 -18.16
C LEU A 115 1.16 10.83 -19.49
N ALA A 116 1.97 11.38 -20.38
CA ALA A 116 1.51 11.79 -21.71
C ALA A 116 1.09 10.58 -22.57
N GLN A 117 1.76 9.44 -22.42
CA GLN A 117 1.49 8.24 -23.21
C GLN A 117 0.30 7.42 -22.69
N PHE A 118 0.17 7.28 -21.36
CA PHE A 118 -0.80 6.38 -20.74
C PHE A 118 -1.97 7.12 -20.06
N GLY A 119 -1.97 8.45 -20.09
CA GLY A 119 -2.95 9.29 -19.40
C GLY A 119 -2.56 9.58 -17.95
N ASN A 120 -3.23 10.57 -17.35
CA ASN A 120 -2.94 11.02 -15.98
C ASN A 120 -4.18 10.83 -15.06
N PRO A 121 -4.17 9.84 -14.15
CA PRO A 121 -5.23 9.64 -13.15
C PRO A 121 -5.05 10.53 -11.92
N TYR A 122 -3.89 11.19 -11.79
CA TYR A 122 -3.50 11.89 -10.58
C TYR A 122 -4.02 13.33 -10.59
N THR A 123 -4.56 13.79 -9.46
CA THR A 123 -4.88 15.21 -9.26
C THR A 123 -3.61 16.06 -9.30
N THR A 124 -2.52 15.51 -8.77
CA THR A 124 -1.15 15.98 -8.98
C THR A 124 -0.17 14.86 -8.64
N SER A 125 1.01 14.90 -9.26
CA SER A 125 2.11 13.99 -8.95
C SER A 125 3.24 14.75 -8.27
N ALA A 126 3.62 14.36 -7.06
CA ALA A 126 4.81 14.81 -6.35
C ALA A 126 6.07 14.13 -6.94
N TYR A 127 7.14 14.90 -7.12
CA TYR A 127 8.41 14.44 -7.69
C TYR A 127 9.40 14.10 -6.57
N ASP A 128 9.59 12.80 -6.32
CA ASP A 128 10.49 12.27 -5.28
C ASP A 128 11.71 11.58 -5.91
N GLU A 129 12.52 12.37 -6.62
CA GLU A 129 13.73 11.90 -7.30
C GLU A 129 14.71 11.21 -6.35
N ALA A 130 14.91 11.78 -5.16
CA ALA A 130 15.81 11.23 -4.14
C ALA A 130 15.20 10.01 -3.40
N GLY A 131 13.89 9.80 -3.53
CA GLY A 131 13.16 8.71 -2.87
C GLY A 131 13.01 8.88 -1.36
N ARG A 132 13.18 10.08 -0.81
CA ARG A 132 13.16 10.30 0.65
C ARG A 132 11.77 10.14 1.21
N VAL A 133 10.77 10.69 0.52
CA VAL A 133 9.37 10.56 0.94
C VAL A 133 8.92 9.12 0.80
N GLY A 134 9.32 8.43 -0.27
CA GLY A 134 9.10 6.98 -0.39
C GLY A 134 9.66 6.20 0.80
N ILE A 135 10.89 6.49 1.24
CA ILE A 135 11.48 5.87 2.43
C ILE A 135 10.66 6.14 3.70
N ASP A 136 10.23 7.38 3.92
CA ASP A 136 9.41 7.73 5.09
C ASP A 136 8.06 6.99 5.10
N TYR A 137 7.49 6.76 3.91
CA TYR A 137 6.29 5.94 3.71
C TYR A 137 6.55 4.42 3.76
N GLY A 138 7.80 4.00 3.93
CA GLY A 138 8.20 2.59 3.90
C GLY A 138 7.96 1.94 2.53
N VAL A 139 8.08 2.71 1.45
CA VAL A 139 8.05 2.24 0.06
C VAL A 139 9.38 1.62 -0.27
N TYR A 140 9.36 0.34 -0.62
CA TYR A 140 10.57 -0.40 -1.01
C TYR A 140 10.48 -0.97 -2.42
N ALA A 141 9.28 -1.02 -2.99
CA ALA A 141 9.03 -1.31 -4.40
C ALA A 141 7.91 -0.40 -4.91
N VAL A 142 7.69 -0.41 -6.22
CA VAL A 142 6.51 0.22 -6.83
C VAL A 142 5.81 -0.80 -7.74
N PRO A 143 4.48 -0.75 -7.89
CA PRO A 143 3.59 0.23 -7.25
C PRO A 143 3.27 -0.10 -5.79
N GLU A 144 3.02 0.94 -5.00
CA GLU A 144 2.46 0.83 -3.65
C GLU A 144 1.40 1.93 -3.46
N THR A 145 0.22 1.56 -2.95
CA THR A 145 -0.91 2.50 -2.81
C THR A 145 -1.35 2.60 -1.35
N PHE A 146 -1.49 3.82 -0.84
CA PHE A 146 -1.93 4.12 0.51
C PHE A 146 -3.29 4.81 0.48
N LEU A 147 -4.22 4.37 1.32
CA LEU A 147 -5.47 5.09 1.60
C LEU A 147 -5.34 5.85 2.91
N ILE A 148 -5.57 7.15 2.85
CA ILE A 148 -5.36 8.08 3.96
C ILE A 148 -6.69 8.78 4.25
N ASP A 149 -7.07 8.87 5.53
CA ASP A 149 -8.33 9.47 5.94
C ASP A 149 -8.26 11.00 6.07
N LYS A 150 -9.40 11.61 6.44
CA LYS A 150 -9.57 13.07 6.58
C LYS A 150 -8.64 13.68 7.64
N GLN A 151 -8.16 12.88 8.60
CA GLN A 151 -7.22 13.31 9.65
C GLN A 151 -5.76 13.13 9.24
N GLY A 152 -5.50 12.58 8.05
CA GLY A 152 -4.15 12.29 7.58
C GLY A 152 -3.59 10.98 8.13
N VAL A 153 -4.44 10.03 8.57
CA VAL A 153 -4.01 8.73 9.10
C VAL A 153 -4.09 7.67 8.00
N VAL A 154 -3.05 6.85 7.86
CA VAL A 154 -3.02 5.74 6.90
C VAL A 154 -3.94 4.62 7.39
N ARG A 155 -4.94 4.28 6.58
CA ARG A 155 -5.94 3.24 6.91
C ARG A 155 -5.77 1.95 6.12
N PHE A 156 -5.04 2.03 5.01
CA PHE A 156 -4.75 0.87 4.19
C PHE A 156 -3.48 1.09 3.38
N LYS A 157 -2.74 0.00 3.13
CA LYS A 157 -1.60 -0.05 2.23
C LYS A 157 -1.75 -1.28 1.34
N GLN A 158 -1.68 -1.07 0.04
CA GLN A 158 -1.49 -2.12 -0.95
C GLN A 158 -0.02 -2.15 -1.38
N ILE A 159 0.57 -3.33 -1.36
CA ILE A 159 1.89 -3.59 -1.94
C ILE A 159 1.69 -4.33 -3.27
N GLY A 160 2.29 -3.80 -4.34
CA GLY A 160 2.05 -4.27 -5.70
C GLY A 160 0.78 -3.68 -6.33
N PRO A 161 0.43 -4.11 -7.56
CA PRO A 161 -0.66 -3.51 -8.33
C PRO A 161 -2.01 -3.55 -7.64
N VAL A 162 -2.74 -2.44 -7.70
CA VAL A 162 -4.18 -2.39 -7.44
C VAL A 162 -4.91 -3.04 -8.61
N THR A 163 -5.51 -4.20 -8.35
CA THR A 163 -6.37 -4.90 -9.33
C THR A 163 -7.81 -4.41 -9.24
N PRO A 164 -8.64 -4.64 -10.28
CA PRO A 164 -10.07 -4.32 -10.22
C PRO A 164 -10.80 -4.99 -9.04
N GLU A 165 -10.42 -6.22 -8.69
CA GLU A 165 -10.99 -6.98 -7.58
C GLU A 165 -10.62 -6.33 -6.25
N LEU A 166 -9.33 -6.02 -6.04
CA LEU A 166 -8.88 -5.33 -4.83
C LEU A 166 -9.56 -3.97 -4.66
N LEU A 167 -9.67 -3.23 -5.75
CA LEU A 167 -10.34 -1.93 -5.77
C LEU A 167 -11.79 -2.07 -5.31
N ARG A 168 -12.53 -3.05 -5.86
CA ARG A 168 -13.95 -3.29 -5.57
C ARG A 168 -14.20 -3.85 -4.18
N GLU A 169 -13.38 -4.81 -3.74
CA GLU A 169 -13.64 -5.58 -2.52
C GLU A 169 -13.05 -4.94 -1.27
N LYS A 170 -11.94 -4.19 -1.40
CA LYS A 170 -11.25 -3.60 -0.25
C LYS A 170 -11.26 -2.07 -0.28
N ILE A 171 -10.76 -1.45 -1.34
CA ILE A 171 -10.49 0.00 -1.36
C ILE A 171 -11.80 0.80 -1.38
N LEU A 172 -12.73 0.50 -2.30
CA LEU A 172 -13.99 1.25 -2.44
C LEU A 172 -14.88 1.19 -1.18
N PRO A 173 -15.12 0.02 -0.56
CA PRO A 173 -15.88 -0.04 0.70
C PRO A 173 -15.20 0.74 1.83
N LEU A 174 -13.87 0.72 1.89
CA LEU A 174 -13.14 1.47 2.91
C LEU A 174 -13.23 2.99 2.69
N ILE A 175 -13.14 3.46 1.44
CA ILE A 175 -13.38 4.86 1.10
C ILE A 175 -14.77 5.31 1.55
N GLN A 176 -15.81 4.50 1.30
CA GLN A 176 -17.17 4.82 1.73
C GLN A 176 -17.28 4.97 3.25
N ARG A 177 -16.68 4.06 4.01
CA ARG A 177 -16.66 4.13 5.48
C ARG A 177 -15.92 5.35 6.02
N LEU A 178 -14.83 5.76 5.39
CA LEU A 178 -14.04 6.93 5.80
C LEU A 178 -14.69 8.26 5.38
N ASN A 179 -15.58 8.23 4.38
CA ASN A 179 -16.31 9.39 3.91
C ASN A 179 -17.65 9.63 4.61
N ALA A 180 -18.29 8.57 5.11
CA ALA A 180 -19.47 8.64 5.98
C ALA A 180 -19.23 9.53 7.21
#